data_AF-A0A0E0BAR2-F1
#
_entry.id   AF-A0A0E0BAR2-F1
#
_cell.length_a   1.000
_cell.length_b   1.000
_cell.length_c   1.000
_cell.angle_alpha   90.00
_cell.angle_beta   90.00
_cell.angle_gamma   90.00
#
_symmetry.space_group_name_H-M   'P 1'
#
loop_
_entity.id
_entity.type
_entity.pdbx_description
1 polymer ?
#
loop_
_entity_poly.entity_id
_entity_poly.type
_entity_poly.pdbx_seq_one_letter_code
_entity_poly.pdbx_strand_id
1 'polypeptide(L)'
;MPPAAAAPDLQSQMSALFLGADVTLQVGGGETETTTFVAHRCVLAARSSVFRSELFGATATSKAGSGGQVHVVDDGIDARAFEALLRFIYTDAPPELDEEDDDASSMARDLLVAADRYNVERLKMTCQNELCKRIDANTIDPTMALAEKHHCSSLKKACVDLVFS
;
A
#
# COMPACT_ATOMS: atom_id res chain seq x y z
N MET A 1 31.06 1.74 25.38
CA MET A 1 29.72 1.56 24.78
C MET A 1 29.88 0.60 23.62
N PRO A 2 29.14 -0.52 23.58
CA PRO A 2 29.05 -1.29 22.33
C PRO A 2 28.36 -0.39 21.28
N PRO A 3 28.68 -0.55 19.99
CA PRO A 3 27.94 0.13 18.93
C PRO A 3 26.46 -0.29 19.01
N ALA A 4 25.56 0.66 18.82
CA ALA A 4 24.14 0.38 18.69
C ALA A 4 23.96 -0.70 17.62
N ALA A 5 23.35 -1.84 17.99
CA ALA A 5 23.04 -2.88 17.04
C ALA A 5 22.25 -2.25 15.88
N ALA A 6 22.74 -2.39 14.66
CA ALA A 6 22.00 -2.00 13.48
C ALA A 6 20.61 -2.63 13.57
N ALA A 7 19.56 -1.83 13.37
CA ALA A 7 18.20 -2.35 13.37
C ALA A 7 18.17 -3.54 12.39
N PRO A 8 17.65 -4.70 12.81
CA PRO A 8 17.62 -5.87 11.94
C PRO A 8 16.89 -5.49 10.66
N ASP A 9 17.50 -5.81 9.53
CA ASP A 9 16.97 -5.61 8.20
C ASP A 9 15.55 -6.19 8.11
N LEU A 10 14.52 -5.32 8.10
CA LEU A 10 13.61 -5.28 6.96
C LEU A 10 13.31 -6.64 6.30
N GLN A 11 14.09 -6.87 5.25
CA GLN A 11 13.97 -7.99 4.34
C GLN A 11 14.22 -9.33 5.05
N SER A 12 15.19 -9.36 5.96
CA SER A 12 15.49 -10.52 6.80
C SER A 12 14.34 -10.85 7.78
N GLN A 13 13.64 -9.85 8.34
CA GLN A 13 12.47 -10.08 9.20
C GLN A 13 11.23 -10.52 8.42
N MET A 14 11.04 -9.97 7.21
CA MET A 14 9.97 -10.41 6.31
C MET A 14 10.16 -11.88 5.90
N SER A 15 11.40 -12.33 5.67
CA SER A 15 11.69 -13.73 5.31
C SER A 15 11.22 -14.75 6.38
N ALA A 16 11.33 -14.41 7.66
CA ALA A 16 10.87 -15.26 8.76
C ALA A 16 9.34 -15.23 8.93
N LEU A 17 8.70 -14.10 8.59
CA LEU A 17 7.25 -13.98 8.60
C LEU A 17 6.61 -14.92 7.57
N PHE A 18 7.26 -15.22 6.44
CA PHE A 18 6.70 -16.02 5.35
C PHE A 18 6.66 -17.55 5.57
N LEU A 19 7.15 -18.04 6.71
CA LEU A 19 7.01 -19.46 7.05
C LEU A 19 5.54 -19.78 7.37
N GLY A 20 4.88 -20.53 6.48
CA GLY A 20 3.46 -20.85 6.60
C GLY A 20 2.53 -19.97 5.76
N ALA A 21 3.09 -19.21 4.80
CA ALA A 21 2.30 -18.46 3.83
C ALA A 21 1.34 -19.39 3.07
N ASP A 22 0.06 -19.02 3.02
CA ASP A 22 -1.03 -19.81 2.46
C ASP A 22 -1.69 -19.14 1.25
N VAL A 23 -1.18 -17.97 0.83
CA VAL A 23 -1.60 -17.27 -0.38
C VAL A 23 -0.40 -16.64 -1.10
N THR A 24 -0.46 -16.67 -2.43
CA THR A 24 0.43 -15.92 -3.33
C THR A 24 -0.38 -14.81 -3.97
N LEU A 25 0.08 -13.57 -3.79
CA LEU A 25 -0.49 -12.36 -4.36
C LEU A 25 0.27 -12.04 -5.64
N GLN A 26 -0.44 -11.95 -6.75
CA GLN A 26 0.14 -11.60 -8.04
C GLN A 26 -0.23 -10.16 -8.38
N VAL A 27 0.77 -9.28 -8.47
CA VAL A 27 0.64 -7.86 -8.78
C VAL A 27 1.12 -7.60 -10.19
N GLY A 28 0.31 -6.87 -10.94
CA GLY A 28 0.55 -6.64 -12.35
C GLY A 28 0.05 -7.79 -13.24
N GLY A 29 -0.22 -7.42 -14.50
CA GLY A 29 -0.75 -8.29 -15.53
C GLY A 29 -1.03 -7.48 -16.80
N GLY A 30 -0.70 -8.03 -17.97
CA GLY A 30 -0.77 -7.32 -19.25
C GLY A 30 0.61 -7.10 -19.88
N GLU A 31 0.94 -5.85 -20.25
CA GLU A 31 2.21 -5.46 -20.87
C GLU A 31 3.35 -5.18 -19.86
N THR A 32 3.04 -5.12 -18.56
CA THR A 32 3.99 -4.88 -17.46
C THR A 32 4.47 -6.17 -16.78
N GLU A 33 5.64 -6.11 -16.14
CA GLU A 33 6.20 -7.24 -15.39
C GLU A 33 5.29 -7.67 -14.24
N THR A 34 4.99 -8.96 -14.20
CA THR A 34 4.23 -9.57 -13.11
C THR A 34 5.16 -9.83 -11.92
N THR A 35 4.82 -9.26 -10.76
CA THR A 35 5.53 -9.50 -9.50
C THR A 35 4.67 -10.35 -8.56
N THR A 36 5.27 -11.29 -7.84
CA THR A 36 4.55 -12.16 -6.90
C THR A 36 5.05 -12.00 -5.49
N PHE A 37 4.12 -12.00 -4.54
CA PHE A 37 4.38 -11.88 -3.11
C PHE A 37 3.69 -13.03 -2.37
N VAL A 38 4.39 -13.68 -1.44
CA VAL A 38 3.78 -14.67 -0.55
C VAL A 38 3.26 -13.99 0.71
N ALA A 39 2.12 -14.43 1.24
CA ALA A 39 1.50 -13.82 2.41
C ALA A 39 0.60 -14.80 3.18
N HIS A 40 0.04 -14.32 4.29
CA HIS A 40 -0.91 -15.04 5.14
C HIS A 40 -2.30 -14.43 4.99
N ARG A 41 -3.26 -15.24 4.58
CA ARG A 41 -4.65 -14.81 4.40
C ARG A 41 -5.21 -14.23 5.69
N CYS A 42 -4.93 -14.85 6.83
CA CYS A 42 -5.43 -14.39 8.13
C CYS A 42 -4.94 -12.99 8.50
N VAL A 43 -3.67 -12.67 8.23
CA VAL A 43 -3.08 -11.35 8.49
C VAL A 43 -3.72 -10.30 7.57
N LEU A 44 -3.79 -10.59 6.27
CA LEU A 44 -4.42 -9.69 5.29
C LEU A 44 -5.88 -9.41 5.67
N ALA A 45 -6.66 -10.45 5.96
CA ALA A 45 -8.07 -10.33 6.33
C ALA A 45 -8.30 -9.63 7.67
N ALA A 46 -7.36 -9.72 8.63
CA ALA A 46 -7.46 -8.98 9.88
C ALA A 46 -7.32 -7.47 9.66
N ARG A 47 -6.50 -7.07 8.68
CA ARG A 47 -6.03 -5.68 8.49
C ARG A 47 -6.69 -4.96 7.31
N SER A 48 -7.38 -5.69 6.43
CA SER A 48 -8.13 -5.17 5.29
C SER A 48 -9.47 -5.87 5.18
N SER A 49 -10.55 -5.10 5.14
CA SER A 49 -11.89 -5.65 4.91
C SER A 49 -12.06 -6.20 3.49
N VAL A 50 -11.34 -5.64 2.52
CA VAL A 50 -11.38 -6.08 1.12
C VAL A 50 -10.73 -7.46 1.00
N PHE A 51 -9.51 -7.63 1.53
CA PHE A 51 -8.88 -8.94 1.59
C PHE A 51 -9.70 -9.95 2.39
N ARG A 52 -10.35 -9.53 3.48
CA ARG A 52 -11.27 -10.41 4.23
C ARG A 52 -12.40 -10.93 3.34
N SER A 53 -13.04 -10.04 2.59
CA SER A 53 -14.13 -10.39 1.68
C SER A 53 -13.65 -11.27 0.53
N GLU A 54 -12.51 -10.95 -0.08
CA GLU A 54 -12.00 -11.66 -1.26
C GLU A 54 -11.40 -13.02 -0.92
N LEU A 55 -10.73 -13.14 0.24
CA LEU A 55 -10.07 -14.38 0.65
C LEU A 55 -10.98 -15.31 1.44
N PHE A 56 -11.96 -14.79 2.19
CA PHE A 56 -12.83 -15.60 3.06
C PHE A 56 -14.33 -15.39 2.83
N GLY A 57 -14.73 -14.50 1.93
CA GLY A 57 -16.14 -14.28 1.59
C GLY A 57 -16.72 -15.40 0.71
N ALA A 58 -18.04 -15.36 0.50
CA ALA A 58 -18.75 -16.35 -0.32
C ALA A 58 -18.29 -16.38 -1.79
N THR A 59 -17.64 -15.31 -2.26
CA THR A 59 -17.07 -15.17 -3.60
C THR A 59 -15.58 -15.54 -3.67
N ALA A 60 -14.98 -16.02 -2.58
CA ALA A 60 -13.62 -16.55 -2.58
C ALA A 60 -13.58 -17.75 -3.53
N THR A 61 -13.24 -17.49 -4.79
CA THR A 61 -13.13 -18.54 -5.80
C THR A 61 -11.92 -19.37 -5.45
N SER A 62 -12.19 -20.56 -4.91
CA SER A 62 -11.20 -21.60 -4.65
C SER A 62 -10.59 -22.07 -5.97
N LYS A 63 -9.66 -21.31 -6.55
CA LYS A 63 -8.63 -21.87 -7.45
C LYS A 63 -7.59 -22.61 -6.58
N ALA A 64 -8.06 -23.56 -5.78
CA ALA A 64 -7.25 -24.37 -4.90
C ALA A 64 -7.00 -25.72 -5.57
N GLY A 65 -6.06 -25.74 -6.51
CA GLY A 65 -5.48 -26.99 -7.01
C GLY A 65 -4.17 -27.25 -6.27
N SER A 66 -4.20 -28.03 -5.19
CA SER A 66 -3.07 -28.68 -4.48
C SER A 66 -1.75 -27.89 -4.21
N GLY A 67 -1.65 -26.61 -4.53
CA GLY A 67 -0.44 -25.81 -4.42
C GLY A 67 -0.77 -24.33 -4.32
N GLY A 68 -1.07 -23.86 -3.10
CA GLY A 68 -1.27 -22.44 -2.77
C GLY A 68 -2.49 -21.77 -3.42
N GLN A 69 -3.13 -20.84 -2.72
CA GLN A 69 -4.14 -19.97 -3.34
C GLN A 69 -3.42 -18.83 -4.05
N VAL A 70 -3.62 -18.66 -5.36
CA VAL A 70 -3.16 -17.45 -6.08
C VAL A 70 -4.30 -16.43 -6.09
N HIS A 71 -4.03 -15.23 -5.61
CA HIS A 71 -4.94 -14.09 -5.63
C HIS A 71 -4.34 -12.98 -6.50
N VAL A 72 -5.09 -12.56 -7.50
CA VAL A 72 -4.68 -11.50 -8.43
C VAL A 72 -5.06 -10.16 -7.83
N VAL A 73 -4.06 -9.28 -7.69
CA VAL A 73 -4.20 -7.90 -7.24
C VAL A 73 -4.66 -7.04 -8.41
N ASP A 74 -5.31 -5.93 -8.11
CA ASP A 74 -5.81 -5.00 -9.13
C ASP A 74 -4.69 -4.52 -10.08
N ASP A 75 -4.94 -4.58 -11.40
CA ASP A 75 -3.96 -4.24 -12.44
C ASP A 75 -3.52 -2.76 -12.40
N GLY A 76 -4.28 -1.90 -11.71
CA GLY A 76 -3.94 -0.49 -11.54
C GLY A 76 -2.95 -0.18 -10.42
N ILE A 77 -2.45 -1.18 -9.69
CA ILE A 77 -1.54 -1.00 -8.56
C ILE A 77 -0.10 -1.34 -8.95
N ASP A 78 0.80 -0.39 -8.73
CA ASP A 78 2.23 -0.58 -8.90
C ASP A 78 2.80 -1.60 -7.88
N ALA A 79 3.77 -2.40 -8.31
CA ALA A 79 4.36 -3.46 -7.48
C ALA A 79 5.07 -2.92 -6.23
N ARG A 80 5.75 -1.77 -6.32
CA ARG A 80 6.40 -1.12 -5.17
C ARG A 80 5.36 -0.57 -4.20
N ALA A 81 4.27 -0.01 -4.71
CA ALA A 81 3.15 0.45 -3.88
C ALA A 81 2.52 -0.71 -3.12
N PHE A 82 2.33 -1.84 -3.80
CA PHE A 82 1.80 -3.03 -3.15
C PHE A 82 2.75 -3.62 -2.10
N GLU A 83 4.06 -3.64 -2.37
CA GLU A 83 5.06 -4.07 -1.40
C GLU A 83 5.04 -3.21 -0.13
N ALA A 84 4.97 -1.88 -0.29
CA ALA A 84 4.85 -0.96 0.84
C ALA A 84 3.54 -1.14 1.63
N LEU A 85 2.42 -1.39 0.93
CA LEU A 85 1.13 -1.74 1.55
C LEU A 85 1.27 -3.03 2.39
N LEU A 86 1.88 -4.07 1.84
CA LEU A 86 2.11 -5.33 2.55
C LEU A 86 2.98 -5.11 3.80
N ARG A 87 4.10 -4.40 3.65
CA ARG A 87 4.99 -4.06 4.78
C ARG A 87 4.21 -3.38 5.90
N PHE A 88 3.36 -2.40 5.58
CA PHE A 88 2.50 -1.73 6.55
C PHE A 88 1.51 -2.69 7.22
N ILE A 89 0.87 -3.58 6.45
CA ILE A 89 -0.07 -4.57 6.99
C ILE A 89 0.58 -5.42 8.09
N TYR A 90 1.82 -5.88 7.87
CA TYR A 90 2.55 -6.73 8.82
C TYR A 90 3.18 -5.97 9.99
N THR A 91 3.67 -4.76 9.77
CA THR A 91 4.52 -4.05 10.76
C THR A 91 3.84 -2.85 11.40
N ASP A 92 2.78 -2.32 10.79
CA ASP A 92 2.15 -1.05 11.17
C ASP A 92 3.11 0.16 11.09
N ALA A 93 4.29 -0.02 10.50
CA ALA A 93 5.31 1.00 10.33
C ALA A 93 4.98 1.87 9.10
N PRO A 94 5.11 3.21 9.21
CA PRO A 94 4.85 4.10 8.08
C PRO A 94 5.79 3.79 6.91
N PRO A 95 5.36 4.07 5.67
CA PRO A 95 6.22 3.91 4.51
C PRO A 95 7.43 4.84 4.61
N GLU A 96 8.60 4.33 4.23
CA GLU A 96 9.82 5.12 4.08
C GLU A 96 9.69 5.91 2.78
N LEU A 97 9.18 7.14 2.90
CA LEU A 97 9.06 8.09 1.79
C LEU A 97 10.09 9.19 2.04
N ASP A 98 11.22 9.14 1.33
CA ASP A 98 12.28 10.12 1.50
C ASP A 98 11.77 11.52 1.17
N GLU A 99 11.97 12.47 2.08
CA GLU A 99 11.36 13.81 1.99
C GLU A 99 11.94 14.66 0.84
N GLU A 100 13.13 14.32 0.36
CA GLU A 100 13.88 15.08 -0.65
C GLU A 100 13.76 14.50 -2.08
N ASP A 101 13.04 13.40 -2.26
CA ASP A 101 12.91 12.72 -3.55
C ASP A 101 11.56 13.03 -4.22
N ASP A 102 11.60 13.54 -5.46
CA ASP A 102 10.39 13.75 -6.27
C ASP A 102 9.64 12.42 -6.51
N ASP A 103 10.37 11.30 -6.55
CA ASP A 103 9.79 9.97 -6.65
C ASP A 103 8.97 9.59 -5.41
N ALA A 104 9.28 10.16 -4.24
CA ALA A 104 8.52 9.91 -3.01
C ALA A 104 7.09 10.47 -3.08
N SER A 105 6.87 11.58 -3.80
CA SER A 105 5.52 12.10 -4.03
C SER A 105 4.71 11.18 -4.92
N SER A 106 5.31 10.63 -5.98
CA SER A 106 4.63 9.64 -6.84
C SER A 106 4.29 8.39 -6.03
N MET A 107 5.27 7.87 -5.30
CA MET A 107 5.11 6.70 -4.45
C MET A 107 4.00 6.88 -3.40
N ALA A 108 3.93 8.06 -2.77
CA ALA A 108 2.88 8.37 -1.81
C ALA A 108 1.48 8.40 -2.43
N ARG A 109 1.35 8.86 -3.68
CA ARG A 109 0.07 8.83 -4.42
C ARG A 109 -0.32 7.39 -4.74
N ASP A 110 0.59 6.60 -5.30
CA ASP A 110 0.31 5.22 -5.68
C ASP A 110 -0.04 4.37 -4.45
N LEU A 111 0.66 4.60 -3.34
CA LEU A 111 0.37 3.95 -2.07
C LEU A 111 -0.97 4.39 -1.46
N LEU A 112 -1.37 5.65 -1.63
CA LEU A 112 -2.70 6.12 -1.24
C LEU A 112 -3.79 5.39 -2.04
N VAL A 113 -3.61 5.25 -3.36
CA VAL A 113 -4.54 4.50 -4.22
C VAL A 113 -4.66 3.05 -3.75
N ALA A 114 -3.53 2.38 -3.49
CA ALA A 114 -3.52 1.02 -2.99
C ALA A 114 -4.18 0.88 -1.61
N ALA A 115 -3.88 1.80 -0.69
CA ALA A 115 -4.45 1.83 0.66
C ALA A 115 -5.97 2.04 0.65
N ASP A 116 -6.47 2.92 -0.22
CA ASP A 116 -7.90 3.13 -0.42
C ASP A 116 -8.57 1.88 -1.04
N ARG A 117 -7.96 1.31 -2.09
CA ARG A 117 -8.46 0.10 -2.76
C ARG A 117 -8.61 -1.08 -1.81
N TYR A 118 -7.65 -1.28 -0.92
CA TYR A 118 -7.68 -2.35 0.07
C TYR A 118 -8.25 -1.94 1.42
N ASN A 119 -8.80 -0.72 1.53
CA ASN A 119 -9.42 -0.19 2.75
C ASN A 119 -8.51 -0.29 4.00
N VAL A 120 -7.25 0.13 3.87
CA VAL A 120 -6.26 0.24 4.95
C VAL A 120 -6.19 1.70 5.42
N GLU A 121 -7.21 2.13 6.16
CA GLU A 121 -7.48 3.55 6.47
C GLU A 121 -6.31 4.27 7.15
N ARG A 122 -5.60 3.62 8.08
CA ARG A 122 -4.46 4.24 8.78
C ARG A 122 -3.31 4.56 7.82
N LEU A 123 -3.06 3.69 6.84
CA LEU A 123 -2.06 3.94 5.81
C LEU A 123 -2.51 5.05 4.85
N LYS A 124 -3.79 5.02 4.45
CA LYS A 124 -4.39 6.07 3.61
C LYS A 124 -4.23 7.45 4.25
N MET A 125 -4.51 7.58 5.55
CA MET A 125 -4.30 8.82 6.31
C MET A 125 -2.83 9.24 6.40
N THR A 126 -1.92 8.27 6.53
CA THR A 126 -0.48 8.54 6.56
C THR A 126 -0.01 9.13 5.23
N CYS A 127 -0.41 8.53 4.09
CA CYS A 127 -0.08 9.03 2.76
C CYS A 127 -0.69 10.41 2.50
N GLN A 128 -1.93 10.65 2.95
CA GLN A 128 -2.56 11.98 2.86
C GLN A 128 -1.74 13.05 3.60
N ASN A 129 -1.33 12.79 4.84
CA ASN A 129 -0.54 13.77 5.59
C ASN A 129 0.79 14.08 4.90
N GLU A 130 1.41 13.06 4.32
CA GLU A 130 2.70 13.17 3.63
C GLU A 130 2.56 13.99 2.34
N LEU A 131 1.50 13.76 1.58
CA LEU A 131 1.17 14.55 0.40
C LEU A 131 0.80 15.99 0.76
N CYS A 132 0.06 16.24 1.85
CA CYS A 132 -0.29 17.58 2.31
C CYS A 132 0.94 18.46 2.58
N LYS A 133 2.03 17.90 3.09
CA LYS A 133 3.28 18.64 3.33
C LYS A 133 4.00 19.07 2.05
N ARG A 134 3.71 18.40 0.93
CA ARG A 134 4.37 18.58 -0.37
C ARG A 134 3.50 19.31 -1.39
N ILE A 135 2.33 19.83 -0.99
CA ILE A 135 1.46 20.59 -1.92
C ILE A 135 2.15 21.91 -2.26
N ASP A 136 2.29 22.15 -3.56
CA ASP A 136 2.79 23.38 -4.15
C ASP A 136 1.93 23.77 -5.36
N ALA A 137 2.24 24.90 -5.99
CA ALA A 137 1.47 25.42 -7.13
C ALA A 137 1.44 24.48 -8.35
N ASN A 138 2.43 23.59 -8.52
CA ASN A 138 2.51 22.65 -9.64
C ASN A 138 1.82 21.31 -9.32
N THR A 139 1.73 20.95 -8.04
CA THR A 139 1.16 19.67 -7.58
C THR A 139 -0.28 19.79 -7.09
N ILE A 140 -0.83 21.00 -6.99
CA ILE A 140 -2.17 21.25 -6.47
C ILE A 140 -3.28 20.60 -7.31
N ASP A 141 -3.23 20.73 -8.64
CA ASP A 141 -4.21 20.16 -9.56
C ASP A 141 -4.24 18.63 -9.52
N PRO A 142 -3.10 17.91 -9.70
CA PRO A 142 -3.11 16.46 -9.62
C PRO A 142 -3.47 15.95 -8.21
N THR A 143 -3.08 16.66 -7.16
CA THR A 143 -3.41 16.28 -5.77
C THR A 143 -4.89 16.51 -5.45
N MET A 144 -5.50 17.58 -5.97
CA MET A 144 -6.94 17.84 -5.84
C MET A 144 -7.74 16.75 -6.54
N ALA A 145 -7.39 16.42 -7.80
CA ALA A 145 -8.06 15.35 -8.54
C ALA A 145 -7.98 13.99 -7.82
N LEU A 146 -6.81 13.67 -7.27
CA LEU A 146 -6.61 12.48 -6.45
C LEU A 146 -7.48 12.49 -5.19
N ALA A 147 -7.54 13.63 -4.50
CA ALA A 147 -8.32 13.78 -3.27
C ALA A 147 -9.82 13.58 -3.51
N GLU A 148 -10.33 14.06 -4.63
CA GLU A 148 -11.73 13.87 -5.00
C GLU A 148 -12.04 12.42 -5.36
N LYS A 149 -11.17 11.80 -6.17
CA LYS A 149 -11.32 10.39 -6.60
C LYS A 149 -11.32 9.41 -5.43
N HIS A 150 -10.46 9.64 -4.43
CA HIS A 150 -10.28 8.76 -3.28
C HIS A 150 -10.93 9.27 -2.00
N HIS A 151 -11.82 10.27 -2.10
CA HIS A 151 -12.57 10.84 -0.98
C HIS A 151 -11.69 11.27 0.21
N CYS A 152 -10.52 11.85 -0.08
CA CYS A 152 -9.54 12.33 0.92
C CYS A 152 -9.83 13.78 1.31
N SER A 153 -10.68 13.96 2.34
CA SER A 153 -11.11 15.30 2.80
C SER A 153 -9.97 16.18 3.29
N SER A 154 -8.94 15.60 3.94
CA SER A 154 -7.77 16.32 4.43
C SER A 154 -6.94 16.91 3.28
N LEU A 155 -6.68 16.12 2.23
CA LEU A 155 -5.96 16.61 1.04
C LEU A 155 -6.75 17.69 0.31
N LYS A 156 -8.06 17.49 0.14
CA LYS A 156 -8.92 18.48 -0.50
C LYS A 156 -8.87 19.83 0.23
N LYS A 157 -8.92 19.80 1.57
CA LYS A 157 -8.81 21.00 2.39
C LYS A 157 -7.46 21.68 2.22
N ALA A 158 -6.36 20.93 2.27
CA ALA A 158 -5.02 21.49 2.11
C ALA A 158 -4.81 22.15 0.73
N CYS A 159 -5.32 21.54 -0.35
CA CYS A 159 -5.29 22.17 -1.66
C CYS A 159 -6.13 23.47 -1.68
N VAL A 160 -7.33 23.47 -1.11
CA VAL A 160 -8.17 24.67 -1.02
C VAL A 160 -7.47 25.79 -0.25
N ASP A 161 -6.89 25.48 0.91
CA ASP A 161 -6.19 26.46 1.76
C ASP A 161 -5.00 27.11 1.01
N LEU A 162 -4.30 26.36 0.13
CA LEU A 162 -3.21 26.89 -0.68
C LEU A 162 -3.69 27.78 -1.86
N VAL A 163 -4.84 27.47 -2.48
CA VAL A 163 -5.43 28.33 -3.53
C VAL A 163 -5.82 29.71 -2.98
N PHE A 164 -6.27 29.74 -1.72
CA PHE A 164 -6.76 30.95 -1.05
C PHE A 164 -5.72 31.64 -0.15
N SER A 165 -4.48 31.14 -0.11
CA SER A 165 -3.36 31.76 0.60
C SER A 165 -2.59 32.76 -0.26
#